data_AF-A0A438DNI6-F1
#
_entry.id   AF-A0A438DNI6-F1
#
_cell.length_a   1.000
_cell.length_b   1.000
_cell.length_c   1.000
_cell.angle_alpha   90.00
_cell.angle_beta   90.00
_cell.angle_gamma   90.00
#
_symmetry.space_group_name_H-M   'P 1'
#
loop_
_entity.id
_entity.type
_entity.pdbx_description
1 polymer ?
#
loop_
_entity_poly.entity_id
_entity_poly.type
_entity_poly.pdbx_seq_one_letter_code
_entity_poly.pdbx_strand_id
1 'polypeptide(L)'
;MEKLIFSLFLALPLIFTEAHVPGGGFTKLFVFGDSYVDTGNGGRQATSWKKPYGIIFPGKPTGRYSDGRVFTDYIGTHAGYVYEEVQRDKT
;
A
#
# COMPACT_ATOMS: atom_id res chain seq x y z
N MET A 1 -34.44 2.43 42.26
CA MET A 1 -33.04 2.02 42.01
C MET A 1 -32.96 1.15 40.76
N GLU A 2 -33.66 0.01 40.72
CA GLU A 2 -33.62 -0.95 39.60
C GLU A 2 -34.08 -0.39 38.25
N LYS A 3 -35.13 0.45 38.24
CA LYS A 3 -35.63 1.12 37.03
C LYS A 3 -34.63 2.12 36.43
N LEU A 4 -33.76 2.70 37.27
CA LEU A 4 -32.74 3.66 36.84
C LEU A 4 -31.56 2.96 36.16
N ILE A 5 -31.23 1.75 36.63
CA ILE A 5 -30.18 0.90 36.07
C ILE A 5 -30.60 0.37 34.69
N PHE A 6 -31.86 -0.08 34.54
CA PHE A 6 -32.39 -0.50 33.24
C PHE A 6 -32.44 0.65 32.21
N SER A 7 -32.74 1.88 32.66
CA SER A 7 -32.70 3.08 31.83
C SER A 7 -31.28 3.40 31.34
N LEU A 8 -30.27 3.23 32.20
CA LEU A 8 -28.86 3.45 31.86
C LEU A 8 -28.32 2.40 30.87
N PHE A 9 -28.81 1.16 30.94
CA PHE A 9 -28.46 0.08 30.00
C PHE A 9 -29.11 0.22 28.62
N LEU A 10 -30.27 0.90 28.53
CA LEU A 10 -30.95 1.19 27.26
C LEU A 10 -30.44 2.49 26.61
N ALA A 11 -29.81 3.39 27.37
CA ALA A 11 -29.31 4.68 26.89
C ALA A 11 -27.91 4.63 26.26
N LEU A 12 -27.26 3.46 26.23
CA LEU A 12 -25.99 3.25 25.52
C LEU A 12 -26.16 2.23 24.40
N PRO A 13 -26.85 2.56 23.29
CA PRO A 13 -26.31 2.12 22.03
C PRO A 13 -24.98 2.87 21.89
N LEU A 14 -23.89 2.16 22.15
CA LEU A 14 -22.60 2.47 21.53
C LEU A 14 -22.87 2.67 20.05
N ILE A 15 -23.01 3.93 19.66
CA ILE A 15 -22.97 4.35 18.27
C ILE A 15 -21.51 4.16 17.86
N PHE A 16 -21.10 2.91 17.65
CA PHE A 16 -20.08 2.61 16.66
C PHE A 16 -20.79 2.78 15.30
N THR A 17 -20.98 4.03 14.89
CA THR A 17 -21.04 4.26 13.46
C THR A 17 -19.63 3.95 12.97
N GLU A 18 -19.40 2.73 12.49
CA GLU A 18 -18.38 2.59 11.46
C GLU A 18 -18.82 3.55 10.36
N ALA A 19 -18.05 4.61 10.17
CA ALA A 19 -18.17 5.46 9.00
C ALA A 19 -17.77 4.57 7.82
N HIS A 20 -18.72 3.78 7.34
CA HIS A 20 -18.64 3.15 6.04
C HIS A 20 -18.64 4.32 5.06
N VAL A 21 -17.46 4.78 4.68
CA VAL A 21 -17.27 5.79 3.64
C VAL A 21 -17.82 5.16 2.37
N PRO A 22 -19.02 5.56 1.90
CA PRO A 22 -19.65 4.94 0.74
C PRO A 22 -18.95 5.53 -0.48
N GLY A 23 -18.01 4.77 -1.02
CA GLY A 23 -17.12 5.19 -2.09
C GLY A 23 -15.70 4.79 -1.76
N GLY A 24 -15.31 3.59 -2.21
CA GLY A 24 -13.97 3.03 -2.05
C GLY A 24 -12.90 3.95 -2.64
N GLY A 25 -12.48 4.95 -1.87
CA GLY A 25 -11.38 5.80 -2.21
C GLY A 25 -10.11 4.98 -2.09
N PHE A 26 -9.36 4.86 -3.19
CA PHE A 26 -8.02 4.27 -3.15
C PHE A 26 -7.20 4.99 -2.07
N THR A 27 -6.93 4.30 -0.96
CA THR A 27 -5.96 4.79 0.01
C THR A 27 -4.58 4.73 -0.66
N LYS A 28 -3.86 5.84 -0.62
CA LYS A 28 -2.52 5.95 -1.23
C LYS A 28 -1.46 5.62 -0.20
N LEU A 29 -0.45 4.86 -0.61
CA LEU A 29 0.74 4.59 0.19
C LEU A 29 1.86 5.56 -0.21
N PHE A 30 2.24 6.44 0.70
CA PHE A 30 3.44 7.26 0.55
C PHE A 30 4.60 6.56 1.25
N VAL A 31 5.70 6.32 0.55
CA VAL A 31 6.86 5.62 1.11
C VAL A 31 8.10 6.48 1.00
N PHE A 32 8.81 6.58 2.12
CA PHE A 32 10.11 7.23 2.23
C PHE A 32 11.14 6.21 2.67
N GLY A 33 12.37 6.33 2.18
CA GLY A 33 13.46 5.44 2.55
C GLY A 33 14.54 5.41 1.48
N ASP A 34 15.30 4.32 1.47
CA ASP A 34 16.38 4.07 0.54
C ASP A 34 16.00 2.99 -0.51
N SER A 35 17.02 2.40 -1.14
CA SER A 35 16.91 1.26 -2.05
C SER A 35 15.95 0.14 -1.63
N TYR A 36 15.78 -0.15 -0.35
CA TYR A 36 14.90 -1.22 0.17
C TYR A 36 13.41 -1.00 -0.13
N VAL A 37 13.02 0.24 -0.42
CA VAL A 37 11.63 0.63 -0.70
C VAL A 37 11.47 1.26 -2.08
N ASP A 38 12.57 1.48 -2.80
CA ASP A 38 12.58 2.11 -4.12
C ASP A 38 12.01 1.15 -5.19
N THR A 39 11.07 1.67 -5.98
CA THR A 39 10.40 0.98 -7.08
C THR A 39 10.71 1.60 -8.44
N GLY A 40 11.72 2.48 -8.53
CA GLY A 40 12.24 2.99 -9.80
C GLY A 40 12.55 4.49 -9.85
N ASN A 41 12.71 5.16 -8.71
CA ASN A 41 12.91 6.61 -8.62
C ASN A 41 14.20 7.09 -9.32
N GLY A 42 15.22 6.23 -9.41
CA GLY A 42 16.50 6.54 -10.06
C GLY A 42 16.50 6.57 -11.60
N GLY A 43 15.40 6.19 -12.26
CA GLY A 43 15.32 6.12 -13.73
C GLY A 43 16.25 5.08 -14.39
N ARG A 44 16.17 4.91 -15.71
CA ARG A 44 16.84 3.80 -16.45
C ARG A 44 18.36 3.78 -16.37
N GLN A 45 18.99 4.88 -15.96
CA GLN A 45 20.44 4.99 -15.78
C GLN A 45 20.91 4.35 -14.47
N ALA A 46 20.02 4.25 -13.46
CA ALA A 46 20.34 3.66 -12.17
C ALA A 46 20.69 2.17 -12.28
N THR A 47 21.49 1.69 -11.34
CA THR A 47 21.94 0.29 -11.30
C THR A 47 20.77 -0.68 -11.15
N SER A 48 19.68 -0.29 -10.49
CA SER A 48 18.45 -1.08 -10.34
C SER A 48 17.68 -1.37 -11.64
N TRP A 49 18.08 -0.72 -12.75
CA TRP A 49 17.57 -1.00 -14.10
C TRP A 49 18.49 -1.91 -14.92
N LYS A 50 19.52 -2.50 -14.29
CA LYS A 50 20.47 -3.43 -14.90
C LYS A 50 20.40 -4.78 -14.19
N LYS A 51 20.83 -5.85 -14.85
CA LYS A 51 21.00 -7.17 -14.21
C LYS A 51 22.04 -7.05 -13.07
N PRO A 52 21.89 -7.78 -11.94
CA PRO A 52 20.97 -8.91 -11.74
C PRO A 52 19.53 -8.54 -11.35
N TYR A 53 19.22 -7.27 -11.10
CA TYR A 53 17.91 -6.91 -10.54
C TYR A 53 16.72 -7.36 -11.40
N GLY A 54 15.70 -7.85 -10.70
CA GLY A 54 14.48 -8.41 -11.26
C GLY A 54 14.63 -9.75 -11.99
N ILE A 55 15.77 -10.48 -11.90
CA ILE A 55 15.95 -11.76 -12.64
C ILE A 55 15.02 -12.88 -12.17
N ILE A 56 14.65 -12.95 -10.88
CA ILE A 56 13.71 -13.95 -10.36
C ILE A 56 12.27 -13.49 -10.61
N PHE A 57 11.97 -12.24 -10.27
CA PHE A 57 10.68 -11.61 -10.56
C PHE A 57 10.91 -10.12 -10.88
N PRO A 58 10.36 -9.58 -11.98
CA PRO A 58 9.51 -10.23 -12.99
C PRO A 58 10.28 -10.81 -14.19
N GLY A 59 11.56 -11.18 -14.04
CA GLY A 59 12.44 -11.64 -15.12
C GLY A 59 13.16 -10.53 -15.89
N LYS A 60 13.02 -9.27 -15.46
CA LYS A 60 13.69 -8.09 -16.02
C LYS A 60 13.85 -7.00 -14.96
N PRO A 61 14.86 -6.12 -15.07
CA PRO A 61 14.97 -4.97 -14.18
C PRO A 61 13.78 -4.02 -14.31
N THR A 62 13.24 -3.59 -13.17
CA THR A 62 12.12 -2.63 -13.09
C THR A 62 12.47 -1.38 -12.27
N GLY A 63 13.73 -1.20 -11.89
CA GLY A 63 14.14 -0.12 -10.99
C GLY A 63 14.08 -0.45 -9.50
N ARG A 64 13.72 -1.68 -9.14
CA ARG A 64 13.81 -2.23 -7.77
C ARG A 64 15.23 -2.70 -7.48
N TYR A 65 15.75 -2.41 -6.29
CA TYR A 65 17.05 -2.93 -5.84
C TYR A 65 16.92 -4.34 -5.24
N SER A 66 16.24 -5.24 -5.96
CA SER A 66 16.02 -6.63 -5.59
C SER A 66 15.93 -7.51 -6.85
N ASP A 67 16.27 -8.80 -6.75
CA ASP A 67 16.02 -9.78 -7.81
C ASP A 67 14.53 -10.16 -7.91
N GLY A 68 13.72 -9.69 -6.96
CA GLY A 68 12.28 -9.83 -6.91
C GLY A 68 11.57 -8.54 -6.48
N ARG A 69 10.51 -8.72 -5.69
CA ARG A 69 9.79 -7.62 -5.03
C ARG A 69 10.63 -6.97 -3.94
N VAL A 70 10.37 -5.70 -3.68
CA VAL A 70 10.85 -4.95 -2.50
C VAL A 70 9.75 -4.90 -1.42
N PHE A 71 10.09 -4.49 -0.20
CA PHE A 71 9.17 -4.58 0.94
C PHE A 71 7.83 -3.86 0.70
N THR A 72 7.87 -2.73 -0.01
CA THR A 72 6.69 -1.93 -0.37
C THR A 72 5.74 -2.63 -1.32
N ASP A 73 6.21 -3.57 -2.14
CA ASP A 73 5.37 -4.38 -3.01
C ASP A 73 4.50 -5.37 -2.22
N TYR A 74 4.93 -5.76 -1.02
CA TYR A 74 4.15 -6.63 -0.16
C TYR A 74 3.11 -5.81 0.61
N ILE A 75 3.50 -4.67 1.18
CA ILE A 75 2.58 -3.83 1.95
C ILE A 75 1.39 -3.35 1.11
N GLY A 76 1.64 -2.76 -0.05
CA GLY A 76 0.54 -2.27 -0.89
C GLY A 76 -0.35 -3.40 -1.43
N THR A 77 0.20 -4.61 -1.66
CA THR A 77 -0.60 -5.76 -2.14
C THR A 77 -1.55 -6.22 -1.04
N HIS A 78 -1.05 -6.35 0.19
CA HIS A 78 -1.86 -6.82 1.32
C HIS A 78 -2.88 -5.78 1.78
N ALA A 79 -2.58 -4.49 1.65
CA ALA A 79 -3.49 -3.40 2.03
C ALA A 79 -4.60 -3.12 0.99
N GLY A 80 -4.67 -3.89 -0.10
CA GLY A 80 -5.65 -3.69 -1.17
C GLY A 80 -5.42 -2.40 -1.97
N TYR A 81 -4.21 -1.85 -1.95
CA TYR A 81 -3.85 -0.70 -2.77
C TYR A 81 -3.60 -1.18 -4.19
N VAL A 82 -4.27 -0.55 -5.16
CA VAL A 82 -3.99 -0.79 -6.57
C VAL A 82 -2.58 -0.29 -6.85
N TYR A 83 -1.68 -1.20 -7.22
CA TYR A 83 -0.47 -0.84 -7.92
C TYR A 83 -0.87 -0.42 -9.31
N GLU A 84 -1.16 0.87 -9.48
CA GLU A 84 -1.12 1.44 -10.80
C GLU A 84 0.36 1.60 -11.14
N GLU A 85 0.88 0.66 -11.91
CA GLU A 85 2.15 0.86 -12.58
C GLU A 85 1.93 1.99 -13.58
N VAL A 86 2.12 3.23 -13.14
CA VAL A 86 2.26 4.37 -14.04
C VAL A 86 3.60 4.17 -14.76
N GLN A 87 3.61 3.23 -15.69
CA GLN A 87 4.48 3.30 -16.84
C GLN A 87 4.10 4.61 -17.50
N ARG A 88 4.81 5.69 -17.16
CA ARG A 88 4.77 6.92 -17.95
C ARG A 88 4.97 6.45 -19.39
N ASP A 89 3.92 6.65 -20.18
CA ASP A 89 3.95 6.41 -21.60
C ASP A 89 5.23 7.03 -22.15
N LYS A 90 5.95 6.22 -22.93
CA LYS A 90 7.26 6.59 -23.45
C LYS A 90 7.02 7.60 -24.57
N THR A 91 7.20 8.87 -24.26
CA THR A 91 7.77 9.84 -25.20
C THR A 91 9.21 10.13 -24.81
#